data_AF-A0ABD3PUL5-F1
#
_entry.id   AF-A0ABD3PUL5-F1
#
_cell.length_a   1.000
_cell.length_b   1.000
_cell.length_c   1.000
_cell.angle_alpha   90.00
_cell.angle_beta   90.00
_cell.angle_gamma   90.00
#
_symmetry.space_group_name_H-M   'P 1'
#
loop_
_entity.id
_entity.type
_entity.pdbx_description
1 polymer ?
#
loop_
_entity_poly.entity_id
_entity_poly.type
_entity_poly.pdbx_seq_one_letter_code
_entity_poly.pdbx_strand_id
1 'polypeptide(L)'
;MLSFEKTASVVLATAQYVAAGQTLQLSPHDIHRNLLRQMGGLNGLFNTYGSSHTRNAQEVDCPETPYLWKIIENDSGKHVGFGLGTMHVPSDLILSDGSYSSIFSAIADSCDVYGEINLRDPAIIEELGQCIIPLVENAATVIDIQDQDIKSAYEAKLLEIATSVAPDESLVDGIYQALLLLPIFLVQQYVLYSNTPEYEQYLLLELAGTPASALDDDVLSIGRVPGGLEEVSTQCAILEQLYVTQDNLDNQALLAGLNATLSSQISAYKCGSIETMESAFDVESELGNNTEFEMQLLGNRNEQMASAIADILNSSNNKAFFAVGFLHWLHGDKSLNNLLNDYGYSLELVPNYGPDDAEDISNEQCGVTFNRTSGVFELDEAESQGTFSTTVPNANTTITEGTDVSGDSEEDSENVLNSADGTNDEDNSSNMFKMTFTSILCIIGLWCFTY
;
A
#
# COMPACT_ATOMS: atom_id res chain seq x y z
N MET A 1 -2.47 -23.98 -24.80
CA MET A 1 -1.16 -24.63 -24.57
C MET A 1 0.02 -23.67 -24.67
N LEU A 2 -0.06 -22.56 -25.43
CA LEU A 2 0.97 -21.50 -25.47
C LEU A 2 0.87 -20.44 -24.35
N SER A 3 -0.24 -20.35 -23.59
CA SER A 3 -0.38 -19.38 -22.49
C SER A 3 0.24 -19.85 -21.17
N PHE A 4 0.22 -21.16 -20.90
CA PHE A 4 0.77 -21.73 -19.66
C PHE A 4 2.31 -21.69 -19.60
N GLU A 5 3.01 -21.65 -20.74
CA GLU A 5 4.48 -21.57 -20.80
C GLU A 5 5.00 -20.15 -20.53
N LYS A 6 4.23 -19.08 -20.80
CA LYS A 6 4.68 -17.69 -20.55
C LYS A 6 4.69 -17.38 -19.05
N THR A 7 3.62 -17.69 -18.33
CA THR A 7 3.50 -17.41 -16.88
C THR A 7 4.42 -18.32 -16.07
N ALA A 8 4.52 -19.60 -16.44
CA ALA A 8 5.44 -20.53 -15.79
C ALA A 8 6.91 -20.12 -16.00
N SER A 9 7.31 -19.60 -17.16
CA SER A 9 8.72 -19.29 -17.40
C SER A 9 9.23 -18.03 -16.69
N VAL A 10 8.37 -17.05 -16.40
CA VAL A 10 8.72 -15.85 -15.61
C VAL A 10 8.86 -16.22 -14.13
N VAL A 11 7.92 -16.99 -13.58
CA VAL A 11 8.00 -17.49 -12.20
C VAL A 11 9.13 -18.51 -12.02
N LEU A 12 9.38 -19.37 -13.01
CA LEU A 12 10.42 -20.41 -12.95
C LEU A 12 11.83 -19.85 -13.17
N ALA A 13 12.01 -18.76 -13.93
CA ALA A 13 13.31 -18.10 -14.06
C ALA A 13 13.73 -17.42 -12.75
N THR A 14 12.79 -16.76 -12.06
CA THR A 14 13.01 -16.20 -10.72
C THR A 14 13.20 -17.29 -9.68
N ALA A 15 12.42 -18.39 -9.74
CA ALA A 15 12.57 -19.52 -8.82
C ALA A 15 13.85 -20.36 -9.04
N GLN A 16 14.35 -20.46 -10.29
CA GLN A 16 15.63 -21.13 -10.58
C GLN A 16 16.83 -20.32 -10.06
N TYR A 17 16.71 -18.98 -10.01
CA TYR A 17 17.71 -18.10 -9.39
C TYR A 17 17.76 -18.29 -7.86
N VAL A 18 16.59 -18.42 -7.21
CA VAL A 18 16.47 -18.69 -5.76
C VAL A 18 16.96 -20.10 -5.38
N ALA A 19 16.71 -21.12 -6.22
CA ALA A 19 17.12 -22.50 -5.94
C ALA A 19 18.65 -22.75 -6.00
N ALA A 20 19.43 -21.80 -6.54
CA ALA A 20 20.89 -21.88 -6.58
C ALA A 20 21.58 -21.35 -5.28
N GLY A 21 20.83 -20.68 -4.39
CA GLY A 21 21.31 -20.19 -3.10
C GLY A 21 20.77 -21.01 -1.92
N GLN A 22 21.66 -21.54 -1.10
CA GLN A 22 21.34 -22.43 0.02
C GLN A 22 20.28 -21.86 0.99
N THR A 23 19.19 -22.59 1.19
CA THR A 23 18.18 -22.33 2.20
C THR A 23 18.78 -22.37 3.61
N LEU A 24 18.93 -21.21 4.25
CA LEU A 24 19.18 -21.07 5.68
C LEU A 24 17.83 -20.79 6.37
N GLN A 25 17.34 -21.77 7.14
CA GLN A 25 16.20 -21.59 8.04
C GLN A 25 16.63 -20.72 9.23
N LEU A 26 16.31 -19.42 9.16
CA LEU A 26 16.40 -18.50 10.30
C LEU A 26 15.01 -17.91 10.58
N SER A 27 14.73 -17.63 11.85
CA SER A 27 13.47 -16.99 12.24
C SER A 27 13.44 -15.54 11.73
N PRO A 28 12.26 -14.95 11.42
CA PRO A 28 12.14 -13.56 10.98
C PRO A 28 12.84 -12.54 11.90
N HIS A 29 12.80 -12.77 13.21
CA HIS A 29 13.48 -11.93 14.20
C HIS A 29 15.02 -12.08 14.16
N ASP A 30 15.55 -13.26 13.79
CA ASP A 30 16.98 -13.49 13.58
C ASP A 30 17.45 -12.98 12.21
N ILE A 31 16.56 -12.92 11.22
CA ILE A 31 16.82 -12.33 9.90
C ILE A 31 17.07 -10.83 10.05
N HIS A 32 16.18 -10.09 10.73
CA HIS A 32 16.35 -8.65 10.94
C HIS A 32 17.61 -8.32 11.77
N ARG A 33 17.87 -9.06 12.86
CA ARG A 33 19.04 -8.83 13.72
C ARG A 33 20.36 -9.24 13.05
N ASN A 34 20.36 -10.29 12.22
CA ASN A 34 21.53 -10.68 11.44
C ASN A 34 21.73 -9.81 10.20
N LEU A 35 20.67 -9.23 9.60
CA LEU A 35 20.78 -8.21 8.56
C LEU A 35 21.46 -6.95 9.10
N LEU A 36 21.02 -6.40 10.24
CA LEU A 36 21.71 -5.26 10.86
C LEU A 36 23.18 -5.55 11.21
N ARG A 37 23.50 -6.78 11.64
CA ARG A 37 24.88 -7.21 11.92
C ARG A 37 25.70 -7.50 10.65
N GLN A 38 25.08 -8.02 9.60
CA GLN A 38 25.72 -8.30 8.32
C GLN A 38 25.88 -7.03 7.50
N MET A 39 24.99 -6.06 7.54
CA MET A 39 25.17 -4.75 6.90
C MET A 39 26.39 -4.01 7.49
N GLY A 40 26.62 -4.14 8.80
CA GLY A 40 27.87 -3.68 9.43
C GLY A 40 29.15 -4.39 8.95
N GLY A 41 29.04 -5.62 8.42
CA GLY A 41 30.16 -6.39 7.83
C GLY A 41 30.25 -6.37 6.30
N LEU A 42 29.11 -6.16 5.61
CA LEU A 42 28.92 -6.09 4.16
C LEU A 42 29.22 -4.69 3.62
N ASN A 43 29.20 -3.66 4.47
CA ASN A 43 29.83 -2.36 4.18
C ASN A 43 31.31 -2.51 3.76
N GLY A 44 31.96 -3.63 4.09
CA GLY A 44 33.30 -3.98 3.61
C GLY A 44 33.36 -4.72 2.26
N LEU A 45 32.27 -5.37 1.82
CA LEU A 45 32.21 -6.16 0.58
C LEU A 45 31.53 -5.38 -0.58
N PHE A 46 30.55 -4.52 -0.28
CA PHE A 46 29.94 -3.63 -1.27
C PHE A 46 30.79 -2.37 -1.54
N ASN A 47 31.64 -1.92 -0.61
CA ASN A 47 32.66 -0.89 -0.89
C ASN A 47 33.75 -1.34 -1.87
N THR A 48 33.88 -2.64 -2.13
CA THR A 48 34.88 -3.18 -3.08
C THR A 48 34.36 -3.31 -4.51
N TYR A 49 33.05 -3.23 -4.74
CA TYR A 49 32.49 -3.05 -6.08
C TYR A 49 32.21 -1.56 -6.30
N GLY A 50 33.19 -0.87 -6.88
CA GLY A 50 33.11 0.55 -7.21
C GLY A 50 32.10 0.86 -8.32
N SER A 51 30.81 0.74 -8.03
CA SER A 51 29.75 1.40 -8.79
C SER A 51 29.85 2.90 -8.52
N SER A 52 30.29 3.67 -9.52
CA SER A 52 30.55 5.11 -9.38
C SER A 52 29.28 5.98 -9.38
N HIS A 53 28.13 5.43 -8.99
CA HIS A 53 26.83 6.10 -9.12
C HIS A 53 26.00 6.04 -7.84
N THR A 54 26.62 6.01 -6.65
CA THR A 54 25.88 6.34 -5.43
C THR A 54 25.44 7.80 -5.53
N ARG A 55 24.18 7.98 -5.95
CA ARG A 55 23.51 9.27 -5.92
C ARG A 55 23.29 9.58 -4.44
N ASN A 56 24.16 10.41 -3.86
CA ASN A 56 24.06 10.77 -2.45
C ASN A 56 22.71 11.43 -2.19
N ALA A 57 21.81 10.72 -1.51
CA ALA A 57 20.62 11.33 -0.92
C ALA A 57 21.10 12.37 0.11
N GLN A 58 20.54 13.57 0.06
CA GLN A 58 20.85 14.61 1.03
C GLN A 58 20.09 14.30 2.32
N GLU A 59 20.79 14.09 3.43
CA GLU A 59 20.15 14.04 4.75
C GLU A 59 19.50 15.40 5.05
N VAL A 60 18.20 15.40 5.30
CA VAL A 60 17.42 16.59 5.68
C VAL A 60 17.16 16.54 7.17
N ASP A 61 17.47 17.62 7.88
CA ASP A 61 17.14 17.78 9.31
C ASP A 61 15.63 17.99 9.44
N CYS A 62 14.93 16.98 9.96
CA CYS A 62 13.47 16.93 9.99
C CYS A 62 12.97 16.59 11.41
N PRO A 63 11.73 16.98 11.76
CA PRO A 63 11.18 16.74 13.09
C PRO A 63 10.82 15.27 13.36
N GLU A 64 10.83 14.42 12.33
CA GLU A 64 10.66 12.96 12.42
C GLU A 64 9.36 12.53 13.12
N THR A 65 8.25 13.19 12.78
CA THR A 65 6.93 12.88 13.32
C THR A 65 6.33 11.67 12.60
N PRO A 66 6.00 10.57 13.30
CA PRO A 66 5.25 9.49 12.68
C PRO A 66 3.83 9.96 12.36
N TYR A 67 3.25 9.49 11.25
CA TYR A 67 1.82 9.67 10.94
C TYR A 67 0.97 8.71 11.79
N LEU A 68 1.08 8.87 13.11
CA LEU A 68 0.45 8.06 14.14
C LEU A 68 -0.59 8.92 14.87
N TRP A 69 -1.81 8.44 14.99
CA TRP A 69 -2.91 9.11 15.66
C TRP A 69 -3.45 8.27 16.81
N LYS A 70 -3.87 8.92 17.90
CA LYS A 70 -4.85 8.33 18.83
C LYS A 70 -6.23 8.47 18.24
N ILE A 71 -7.04 7.44 18.43
CA ILE A 71 -8.47 7.46 18.18
C ILE A 71 -9.16 7.67 19.53
N ILE A 72 -9.92 8.76 19.63
CA ILE A 72 -10.55 9.22 20.87
C ILE A 72 -12.06 9.15 20.70
N GLU A 73 -12.75 8.44 21.59
CA GLU A 73 -14.20 8.45 21.65
C GLU A 73 -14.69 9.84 22.12
N ASN A 74 -15.48 10.53 21.30
CA ASN A 74 -15.85 11.93 21.52
C ASN A 74 -16.66 12.13 22.81
N ASP A 75 -17.54 11.19 23.14
CA ASP A 75 -18.44 11.29 24.30
C ASP A 75 -17.71 11.13 25.64
N SER A 76 -16.68 10.27 25.69
CA SER A 76 -15.98 9.93 26.93
C SER A 76 -14.59 10.58 27.04
N GLY A 77 -14.01 11.01 25.92
CA GLY A 77 -12.60 11.39 25.81
C GLY A 77 -11.64 10.21 25.99
N LYS A 78 -12.13 8.96 25.96
CA LYS A 78 -11.31 7.77 26.12
C LYS A 78 -10.49 7.54 24.85
N HIS A 79 -9.20 7.28 25.03
CA HIS A 79 -8.33 6.76 23.98
C HIS A 79 -8.64 5.27 23.76
N VAL A 80 -9.16 4.94 22.57
CA VAL A 80 -9.72 3.60 22.25
C VAL A 80 -8.93 2.85 21.18
N GLY A 81 -7.95 3.48 20.53
CA GLY A 81 -7.12 2.82 19.53
C GLY A 81 -6.15 3.77 18.86
N PHE A 82 -5.40 3.26 17.88
CA PHE A 82 -4.44 4.03 17.11
C PHE A 82 -4.69 3.91 15.62
N GLY A 83 -4.42 4.99 14.88
CA GLY A 83 -4.32 4.98 13.42
C GLY A 83 -2.89 5.24 12.99
N LEU A 84 -2.39 4.51 11.99
CA LEU A 84 -1.11 4.74 11.35
C LEU A 84 -1.32 4.89 9.84
N GLY A 85 -0.83 6.01 9.30
CA GLY A 85 -0.81 6.27 7.88
C GLY A 85 0.45 5.68 7.27
N THR A 86 0.35 4.50 6.66
CA THR A 86 1.49 3.77 6.10
C THR A 86 1.88 4.28 4.71
N MET A 87 3.06 3.89 4.24
CA MET A 87 3.49 4.06 2.86
C MET A 87 4.17 2.77 2.43
N HIS A 88 3.93 2.33 1.20
CA HIS A 88 4.41 1.04 0.67
C HIS A 88 5.88 1.10 0.25
N VAL A 89 6.72 1.44 1.20
CA VAL A 89 8.18 1.43 1.11
C VAL A 89 8.76 0.93 2.44
N PRO A 90 10.02 0.48 2.45
CA PRO A 90 10.65 -0.07 3.66
C PRO A 90 10.64 0.88 4.84
N SER A 91 10.35 0.36 6.03
CA SER A 91 10.21 1.18 7.24
C SER A 91 11.48 1.95 7.58
N ASP A 92 12.66 1.35 7.45
CA ASP A 92 13.96 1.99 7.66
C ASP A 92 14.30 3.04 6.58
N LEU A 93 13.61 2.98 5.44
CA LEU A 93 13.71 3.99 4.41
C LEU A 93 12.93 5.25 4.76
N ILE A 94 11.83 5.20 5.51
CA ILE A 94 10.93 6.36 5.74
C ILE A 94 10.73 6.76 7.20
N LEU A 95 11.17 5.94 8.15
CA LEU A 95 11.06 6.20 9.57
C LEU A 95 12.43 6.45 10.19
N SER A 96 12.48 7.35 11.17
CA SER A 96 13.60 7.40 12.11
C SER A 96 13.43 6.37 13.22
N ASP A 97 14.51 6.12 13.98
CA ASP A 97 14.47 5.26 15.17
C ASP A 97 13.39 5.71 16.17
N GLY A 98 13.19 7.03 16.33
CA GLY A 98 12.18 7.59 17.24
C GLY A 98 10.75 7.39 16.75
N SER A 99 10.51 7.62 15.46
CA SER A 99 9.23 7.34 14.80
C SER A 99 8.88 5.84 14.89
N TYR A 100 9.83 4.96 14.55
CA TYR A 100 9.63 3.51 14.60
C TYR A 100 9.36 3.03 16.04
N SER A 101 10.11 3.55 17.01
CA SER A 101 9.87 3.23 18.43
C SER A 101 8.48 3.67 18.89
N SER A 102 7.97 4.81 18.41
CA SER A 102 6.63 5.29 18.76
C SER A 102 5.53 4.38 18.20
N ILE A 103 5.67 3.98 16.95
CA ILE A 103 4.77 3.00 16.31
C ILE A 103 4.80 1.68 17.07
N PHE A 104 6.00 1.18 17.41
CA PHE A 104 6.16 -0.06 18.15
C PHE A 104 5.50 -0.01 19.54
N SER A 105 5.65 1.11 20.27
CA SER A 105 4.99 1.32 21.56
C SER A 105 3.48 1.34 21.45
N ALA A 106 2.92 1.95 20.39
CA ALA A 106 1.47 1.97 20.15
C ALA A 106 0.93 0.59 19.79
N ILE A 107 1.68 -0.20 19.03
CA ILE A 107 1.35 -1.61 18.76
C ILE A 107 1.37 -2.43 20.05
N ALA A 108 2.36 -2.22 20.93
CA ALA A 108 2.44 -2.91 22.22
C ALA A 108 1.28 -2.56 23.18
N ASP A 109 0.73 -1.34 23.06
CA ASP A 109 -0.46 -0.88 23.79
C ASP A 109 -1.78 -1.34 23.14
N SER A 110 -1.72 -2.14 22.05
CA SER A 110 -2.89 -2.63 21.32
C SER A 110 -2.96 -4.17 21.37
N CYS A 111 -4.18 -4.72 21.48
CA CYS A 111 -4.37 -6.17 21.41
C CYS A 111 -4.56 -6.70 20.00
N ASP A 112 -5.07 -5.84 19.11
CA ASP A 112 -5.40 -6.19 17.75
C ASP A 112 -4.74 -5.21 16.78
N VAL A 113 -4.26 -5.69 15.63
CA VAL A 113 -3.63 -4.89 14.58
C VAL A 113 -4.29 -5.22 13.26
N TYR A 114 -4.79 -4.20 12.58
CA TYR A 114 -5.53 -4.34 11.34
C TYR A 114 -4.83 -3.59 10.22
N GLY A 115 -4.73 -4.23 9.06
CA GLY A 115 -4.30 -3.61 7.81
C GLY A 115 -5.48 -3.38 6.89
N GLU A 116 -5.23 -2.84 5.69
CA GLU A 116 -6.24 -2.81 4.62
C GLU A 116 -6.72 -4.23 4.32
N ILE A 117 -5.78 -5.16 4.12
CA ILE A 117 -6.03 -6.57 3.85
C ILE A 117 -5.11 -7.44 4.72
N ASN A 118 -5.61 -8.60 5.18
CA ASN A 118 -4.82 -9.52 5.98
C ASN A 118 -3.99 -10.48 5.12
N LEU A 119 -2.86 -10.01 4.59
CA LEU A 119 -1.94 -10.84 3.79
C LEU A 119 -1.22 -11.91 4.62
N ARG A 120 -1.51 -12.06 5.92
CA ARG A 120 -1.05 -13.20 6.73
C ARG A 120 -1.99 -14.39 6.68
N ASP A 121 -3.23 -14.19 6.25
CA ASP A 121 -4.20 -15.28 6.07
C ASP A 121 -3.99 -15.95 4.70
N PRO A 122 -3.60 -17.24 4.65
CA PRO A 122 -3.40 -17.95 3.39
C PRO A 122 -4.66 -18.00 2.51
N ALA A 123 -5.86 -17.98 3.10
CA ALA A 123 -7.11 -17.96 2.34
C ALA A 123 -7.29 -16.63 1.60
N ILE A 124 -6.94 -15.51 2.25
CA ILE A 124 -6.96 -14.18 1.64
C ILE A 124 -5.94 -14.09 0.50
N ILE A 125 -4.73 -14.64 0.70
CA ILE A 125 -3.71 -14.72 -0.38
C ILE A 125 -4.22 -15.56 -1.55
N GLU A 126 -4.83 -16.72 -1.28
CA GLU A 126 -5.39 -17.58 -2.32
C GLU A 126 -6.48 -16.87 -3.12
N GLU A 127 -7.40 -16.18 -2.43
CA GLU A 127 -8.48 -15.42 -3.06
C GLU A 127 -7.95 -14.26 -3.90
N LEU A 128 -6.98 -13.49 -3.37
CA LEU A 128 -6.33 -12.41 -4.12
C LEU A 128 -5.59 -12.94 -5.36
N GLY A 129 -4.96 -14.11 -5.25
CA GLY A 129 -4.35 -14.81 -6.39
C GLY A 129 -5.35 -15.15 -7.49
N GLN A 130 -6.60 -15.50 -7.14
CA GLN A 130 -7.63 -15.81 -8.13
C GLN A 130 -8.02 -14.61 -8.99
N CYS A 131 -7.91 -13.38 -8.47
CA CYS A 131 -8.13 -12.18 -9.27
C CYS A 131 -6.87 -11.67 -9.98
N ILE A 132 -5.68 -11.77 -9.37
CA ILE A 132 -4.42 -11.31 -10.00
C ILE A 132 -4.03 -12.14 -11.22
N ILE A 133 -4.15 -13.48 -11.15
CA ILE A 133 -3.72 -14.38 -12.24
C ILE A 133 -4.31 -13.99 -13.61
N PRO A 134 -5.64 -13.89 -13.78
CA PRO A 134 -6.23 -13.52 -15.07
C PRO A 134 -5.85 -12.10 -15.51
N LEU A 135 -5.60 -11.17 -14.59
CA LEU A 135 -5.17 -9.81 -14.93
C LEU A 135 -3.76 -9.81 -15.51
N VAL A 136 -2.83 -10.50 -14.85
CA VAL A 136 -1.43 -10.64 -15.32
C VAL A 136 -1.40 -11.31 -16.70
N GLU A 137 -2.22 -12.34 -16.94
CA GLU A 137 -2.26 -13.04 -18.23
C GLU A 137 -2.71 -12.17 -19.41
N ASN A 138 -3.51 -11.12 -19.15
CA ASN A 138 -4.07 -10.24 -20.17
C ASN A 138 -3.45 -8.84 -20.20
N ALA A 139 -2.55 -8.53 -19.26
CA ALA A 139 -1.94 -7.23 -19.16
C ALA A 139 -0.97 -6.95 -20.31
N ALA A 140 -0.91 -5.70 -20.73
CA ALA A 140 0.09 -5.21 -21.67
C ALA A 140 1.49 -5.32 -21.08
N THR A 141 2.47 -5.53 -21.96
CA THR A 141 3.90 -5.50 -21.65
C THR A 141 4.59 -4.39 -22.44
N VAL A 142 5.89 -4.18 -22.22
CA VAL A 142 6.69 -3.23 -23.04
C VAL A 142 6.65 -3.57 -24.52
N ILE A 143 6.47 -4.85 -24.86
CA ILE A 143 6.41 -5.31 -26.25
C ILE A 143 5.20 -4.72 -26.98
N ASP A 144 4.10 -4.48 -26.26
CA ASP A 144 2.80 -4.08 -26.78
C ASP A 144 2.67 -2.56 -27.02
N ILE A 145 3.63 -1.76 -26.54
CA ILE A 145 3.70 -0.31 -26.75
C ILE A 145 3.84 -0.01 -28.26
N GLN A 146 2.88 0.73 -28.81
CA GLN A 146 2.84 1.05 -30.25
C GLN A 146 3.81 2.17 -30.64
N ASP A 147 3.92 3.20 -29.78
CA ASP A 147 4.85 4.31 -30.00
C ASP A 147 6.30 3.83 -29.85
N GLN A 148 7.06 3.89 -30.95
CA GLN A 148 8.41 3.33 -31.00
C GLN A 148 9.42 4.13 -30.17
N ASP A 149 9.20 5.43 -29.98
CA ASP A 149 10.10 6.27 -29.19
C ASP A 149 9.90 5.96 -27.71
N ILE A 150 8.64 5.85 -27.26
CA ILE A 150 8.31 5.46 -25.88
C ILE A 150 8.80 4.04 -25.60
N LYS A 151 8.53 3.09 -26.50
CA LYS A 151 8.99 1.71 -26.36
C LYS A 151 10.51 1.63 -26.21
N SER A 152 11.24 2.32 -27.09
CA SER A 152 12.71 2.35 -27.04
C SER A 152 13.24 2.95 -25.74
N ALA A 153 12.54 3.94 -25.17
CA ALA A 153 12.91 4.52 -23.88
C ALA A 153 12.72 3.53 -22.72
N TYR A 154 11.63 2.75 -22.71
CA TYR A 154 11.44 1.68 -21.74
C TYR A 154 12.48 0.57 -21.90
N GLU A 155 12.73 0.11 -23.13
CA GLU A 155 13.77 -0.90 -23.40
C GLU A 155 15.15 -0.45 -22.91
N ALA A 156 15.53 0.80 -23.18
CA ALA A 156 16.79 1.36 -22.70
C ALA A 156 16.84 1.44 -21.16
N LYS A 157 15.74 1.85 -20.51
CA LYS A 157 15.67 1.95 -19.05
C LYS A 157 15.70 0.58 -18.38
N LEU A 158 15.02 -0.42 -18.93
CA LEU A 158 15.07 -1.78 -18.43
C LEU A 158 16.46 -2.41 -18.59
N LEU A 159 17.18 -2.09 -19.65
CA LEU A 159 18.58 -2.51 -19.81
C LEU A 159 19.50 -1.84 -18.78
N GLU A 160 19.27 -0.55 -18.47
CA GLU A 160 19.98 0.16 -17.39
C GLU A 160 19.75 -0.57 -16.05
N ILE A 161 18.50 -0.89 -15.70
CA ILE A 161 18.13 -1.63 -14.48
C ILE A 161 18.80 -3.00 -14.47
N ALA A 162 18.66 -3.78 -15.55
CA ALA A 162 19.29 -5.11 -15.63
C ALA A 162 20.81 -5.03 -15.45
N THR A 163 21.45 -3.98 -15.97
CA THR A 163 22.90 -3.77 -15.83
C THR A 163 23.29 -3.38 -14.41
N SER A 164 22.49 -2.57 -13.71
CA SER A 164 22.81 -2.13 -12.35
C SER A 164 22.63 -3.23 -11.31
N VAL A 165 21.71 -4.17 -11.57
CA VAL A 165 21.33 -5.21 -10.60
C VAL A 165 21.95 -6.58 -10.85
N ALA A 166 22.44 -6.85 -12.06
CA ALA A 166 23.12 -8.09 -12.36
C ALA A 166 24.44 -8.21 -11.58
N PRO A 167 24.69 -9.33 -10.87
CA PRO A 167 25.96 -9.53 -10.20
C PRO A 167 27.12 -9.76 -11.18
N ASP A 168 26.81 -10.13 -12.44
CA ASP A 168 27.77 -10.25 -13.52
C ASP A 168 27.13 -9.95 -14.90
N GLU A 169 27.96 -9.56 -15.87
CA GLU A 169 27.54 -9.15 -17.22
C GLU A 169 26.79 -10.26 -17.98
N SER A 170 27.05 -11.54 -17.67
CA SER A 170 26.41 -12.66 -18.37
C SER A 170 24.94 -12.86 -18.01
N LEU A 171 24.49 -12.26 -16.89
CA LEU A 171 23.09 -12.32 -16.43
C LEU A 171 22.24 -11.13 -16.90
N VAL A 172 22.87 -10.06 -17.42
CA VAL A 172 22.17 -8.84 -17.85
C VAL A 172 21.10 -9.15 -18.88
N ASP A 173 21.44 -9.93 -19.92
CA ASP A 173 20.47 -10.31 -20.97
C ASP A 173 19.29 -11.10 -20.40
N GLY A 174 19.53 -12.00 -19.45
CA GLY A 174 18.48 -12.80 -18.82
C GLY A 174 17.50 -11.96 -18.01
N ILE A 175 18.02 -11.05 -17.19
CA ILE A 175 17.22 -10.12 -16.38
C ILE A 175 16.44 -9.15 -17.28
N TYR A 176 17.12 -8.57 -18.29
CA TYR A 176 16.48 -7.67 -19.25
C TYR A 176 15.32 -8.34 -19.98
N GLN A 177 15.50 -9.57 -20.48
CA GLN A 177 14.43 -10.30 -21.16
C GLN A 177 13.28 -10.64 -20.22
N ALA A 178 13.54 -10.94 -18.93
CA ALA A 178 12.49 -11.15 -17.95
C ALA A 178 11.68 -9.87 -17.71
N LEU A 179 12.34 -8.73 -17.54
CA LEU A 179 11.69 -7.43 -17.32
C LEU A 179 10.79 -7.02 -18.50
N LEU A 180 11.17 -7.31 -19.75
CA LEU A 180 10.35 -7.02 -20.93
C LEU A 180 9.02 -7.78 -20.97
N LEU A 181 8.93 -8.92 -20.29
CA LEU A 181 7.76 -9.79 -20.27
C LEU A 181 6.83 -9.51 -19.09
N LEU A 182 7.22 -8.62 -18.17
CA LEU A 182 6.36 -8.24 -17.07
C LEU A 182 5.22 -7.34 -17.55
N PRO A 183 4.05 -7.40 -16.88
CA PRO A 183 3.01 -6.40 -17.00
C PRO A 183 3.56 -4.98 -16.89
N ILE A 184 3.07 -4.06 -17.73
CA ILE A 184 3.59 -2.70 -17.84
C ILE A 184 3.52 -1.94 -16.51
N PHE A 185 2.48 -2.21 -15.71
CA PHE A 185 2.34 -1.70 -14.35
C PHE A 185 3.53 -2.06 -13.46
N LEU A 186 3.98 -3.33 -13.47
CA LEU A 186 5.16 -3.76 -12.71
C LEU A 186 6.46 -3.19 -13.29
N VAL A 187 6.56 -3.09 -14.61
CA VAL A 187 7.69 -2.41 -15.27
C VAL A 187 7.80 -0.96 -14.81
N GLN A 188 6.68 -0.24 -14.73
CA GLN A 188 6.64 1.14 -14.24
C GLN A 188 7.06 1.25 -12.76
N GLN A 189 6.73 0.27 -11.91
CA GLN A 189 7.27 0.21 -10.54
C GLN A 189 8.78 0.05 -10.51
N TYR A 190 9.35 -0.88 -11.31
CA TYR A 190 10.81 -1.02 -11.37
C TYR A 190 11.51 0.23 -11.89
N VAL A 191 10.90 0.91 -12.87
CA VAL A 191 11.40 2.20 -13.35
C VAL A 191 11.33 3.25 -12.25
N LEU A 192 10.21 3.37 -11.55
CA LEU A 192 10.01 4.27 -10.40
C LEU A 192 11.07 4.04 -9.32
N TYR A 193 11.30 2.80 -8.90
CA TYR A 193 12.30 2.45 -7.89
C TYR A 193 13.71 2.75 -8.37
N SER A 194 14.05 2.44 -9.62
CA SER A 194 15.37 2.76 -10.20
C SER A 194 15.62 4.27 -10.36
N ASN A 195 14.55 5.05 -10.46
CA ASN A 195 14.59 6.51 -10.51
C ASN A 195 14.55 7.15 -9.12
N THR A 196 14.43 6.34 -8.05
CA THR A 196 14.41 6.78 -6.66
C THR A 196 15.74 6.40 -6.00
N PRO A 197 16.71 7.33 -5.92
CA PRO A 197 18.04 7.05 -5.36
C PRO A 197 18.01 6.40 -3.98
N GLU A 198 17.07 6.81 -3.14
CA GLU A 198 16.91 6.30 -1.78
C GLU A 198 16.50 4.82 -1.74
N TYR A 199 15.91 4.31 -2.84
CA TYR A 199 15.39 2.94 -2.95
C TYR A 199 16.37 1.95 -3.59
N GLU A 200 17.52 2.43 -4.13
CA GLU A 200 18.44 1.62 -4.96
C GLU A 200 18.84 0.28 -4.32
N GLN A 201 19.09 0.27 -3.01
CA GLN A 201 19.49 -0.95 -2.29
C GLN A 201 18.37 -2.00 -2.20
N TYR A 202 17.10 -1.58 -2.16
CA TYR A 202 15.95 -2.48 -2.02
C TYR A 202 15.57 -3.09 -3.37
N LEU A 203 15.70 -2.31 -4.46
CA LEU A 203 15.52 -2.82 -5.82
C LEU A 203 16.44 -4.04 -6.10
N LEU A 204 17.68 -4.01 -5.60
CA LEU A 204 18.61 -5.13 -5.69
C LEU A 204 18.12 -6.36 -4.93
N LEU A 205 17.60 -6.17 -3.72
CA LEU A 205 17.08 -7.26 -2.89
C LEU A 205 15.85 -7.89 -3.54
N GLU A 206 14.93 -7.07 -4.03
CA GLU A 206 13.69 -7.52 -4.67
C GLU A 206 13.97 -8.36 -5.92
N LEU A 207 14.86 -7.90 -6.80
CA LEU A 207 15.25 -8.66 -8.00
C LEU A 207 16.07 -9.92 -7.67
N ALA A 208 16.70 -9.98 -6.49
CA ALA A 208 17.30 -11.19 -5.95
C ALA A 208 16.28 -12.14 -5.28
N GLY A 209 14.98 -11.82 -5.31
CA GLY A 209 13.92 -12.61 -4.70
C GLY A 209 13.83 -12.44 -3.18
N THR A 210 14.42 -11.38 -2.63
CA THR A 210 14.26 -10.99 -1.23
C THR A 210 13.34 -9.77 -1.18
N PRO A 211 12.03 -9.95 -0.92
CA PRO A 211 11.11 -8.82 -0.91
C PRO A 211 11.54 -7.81 0.17
N ALA A 212 11.55 -6.54 -0.20
CA ALA A 212 11.69 -5.46 0.77
C ALA A 212 10.33 -5.32 1.48
N SER A 213 10.31 -5.56 2.78
CA SER A 213 9.09 -5.47 3.57
C SER A 213 8.64 -4.00 3.63
N ALA A 214 7.42 -3.72 3.22
CA ALA A 214 6.83 -2.39 3.33
C ALA A 214 6.39 -2.11 4.79
N LEU A 215 6.18 -0.84 5.13
CA LEU A 215 5.84 -0.45 6.51
C LEU A 215 4.54 -1.10 7.03
N ASP A 216 3.52 -1.21 6.19
CA ASP A 216 2.26 -1.90 6.50
C ASP A 216 2.49 -3.38 6.80
N ASP A 217 3.27 -4.07 5.95
CA ASP A 217 3.65 -5.47 6.18
C ASP A 217 4.47 -5.66 7.45
N ASP A 218 5.40 -4.75 7.72
CA ASP A 218 6.22 -4.73 8.94
C ASP A 218 5.33 -4.61 10.18
N VAL A 219 4.37 -3.67 10.17
CA VAL A 219 3.43 -3.45 11.27
C VAL A 219 2.53 -4.67 11.49
N LEU A 220 1.98 -5.24 10.42
CA LEU A 220 1.19 -6.47 10.49
C LEU A 220 2.01 -7.66 11.00
N SER A 221 3.32 -7.70 10.70
CA SER A 221 4.21 -8.79 11.14
C SER A 221 4.46 -8.81 12.65
N ILE A 222 4.39 -7.66 13.30
CA ILE A 222 4.64 -7.50 14.74
C ILE A 222 3.36 -7.38 15.56
N GLY A 223 2.22 -7.20 14.89
CA GLY A 223 0.90 -7.09 15.50
C GLY A 223 0.34 -8.40 16.06
N ARG A 224 -0.56 -8.25 17.03
CA ARG A 224 -1.41 -9.30 17.62
C ARG A 224 -2.84 -9.06 17.13
N VAL A 225 -3.75 -10.02 17.07
CA VAL A 225 -3.88 -10.88 15.86
C VAL A 225 -4.13 -10.01 14.61
N PRO A 226 -3.43 -10.25 13.48
CA PRO A 226 -3.62 -9.45 12.27
C PRO A 226 -5.02 -9.63 11.67
N GLY A 227 -5.69 -8.53 11.35
CA GLY A 227 -6.97 -8.50 10.63
C GLY A 227 -6.95 -7.61 9.38
N GLY A 228 -8.01 -7.67 8.59
CA GLY A 228 -8.21 -6.81 7.42
C GLY A 228 -9.44 -5.92 7.61
N LEU A 229 -9.36 -4.68 7.14
CA LEU A 229 -10.49 -3.73 7.15
C LEU A 229 -11.30 -3.77 5.85
N GLU A 230 -10.73 -4.37 4.81
CA GLU A 230 -11.32 -4.47 3.48
C GLU A 230 -11.52 -5.91 3.05
N GLU A 231 -12.38 -6.07 2.05
CA GLU A 231 -12.64 -7.35 1.40
C GLU A 231 -11.73 -7.51 0.18
N VAL A 232 -11.35 -8.76 -0.13
CA VAL A 232 -10.50 -9.07 -1.29
C VAL A 232 -11.11 -8.55 -2.59
N SER A 233 -12.43 -8.60 -2.72
CA SER A 233 -13.14 -8.08 -3.91
C SER A 233 -12.88 -6.59 -4.16
N THR A 234 -12.72 -5.80 -3.10
CA THR A 234 -12.46 -4.36 -3.20
C THR A 234 -11.06 -4.12 -3.76
N GLN A 235 -10.08 -4.91 -3.32
CA GLN A 235 -8.72 -4.89 -3.85
C GLN A 235 -8.66 -5.34 -5.32
N CYS A 236 -9.41 -6.39 -5.67
CA CYS A 236 -9.48 -6.89 -7.04
C CYS A 236 -10.04 -5.84 -8.03
N ALA A 237 -11.05 -5.05 -7.62
CA ALA A 237 -11.61 -3.99 -8.46
C ALA A 237 -10.61 -2.85 -8.77
N ILE A 238 -9.68 -2.58 -7.85
CA ILE A 238 -8.59 -1.63 -8.10
C ILE A 238 -7.56 -2.25 -9.05
N LEU A 239 -7.19 -3.50 -8.79
CA LEU A 239 -6.22 -4.23 -9.63
C LEU A 239 -6.66 -4.32 -11.09
N GLU A 240 -7.95 -4.51 -11.35
CA GLU A 240 -8.53 -4.50 -12.70
C GLU A 240 -8.23 -3.21 -13.47
N GLN A 241 -8.13 -2.08 -12.77
CA GLN A 241 -7.85 -0.77 -13.37
C GLN A 241 -6.35 -0.52 -13.55
N LEU A 242 -5.53 -1.12 -12.70
CA LEU A 242 -4.07 -1.02 -12.76
C LEU A 242 -3.47 -1.87 -13.88
N TYR A 243 -3.99 -3.08 -14.07
CA TYR A 243 -3.50 -4.02 -15.07
C TYR A 243 -4.08 -3.69 -16.45
N VAL A 244 -3.57 -2.61 -17.04
CA VAL A 244 -3.99 -2.15 -18.36
C VAL A 244 -3.69 -3.19 -19.45
N THR A 245 -4.63 -3.36 -20.38
CA THR A 245 -4.47 -4.20 -21.56
C THR A 245 -3.83 -3.42 -22.71
N GLN A 246 -3.42 -4.12 -23.78
CA GLN A 246 -2.83 -3.48 -24.96
C GLN A 246 -3.74 -2.38 -25.54
N ASP A 247 -5.05 -2.61 -25.53
CA ASP A 247 -6.04 -1.68 -26.10
C ASP A 247 -6.21 -0.40 -25.27
N ASN A 248 -5.79 -0.43 -24.00
CA ASN A 248 -5.95 0.65 -23.03
C ASN A 248 -4.63 1.34 -22.65
N LEU A 249 -3.54 1.08 -23.37
CA LEU A 249 -2.27 1.76 -23.14
C LEU A 249 -2.37 3.25 -23.49
N ASP A 250 -2.05 4.11 -22.52
CA ASP A 250 -1.96 5.55 -22.71
C ASP A 250 -0.49 6.00 -22.79
N ASN A 251 -0.12 6.58 -23.93
CA ASN A 251 1.20 7.14 -24.15
C ASN A 251 1.57 8.22 -23.11
N GLN A 252 0.59 8.98 -22.62
CA GLN A 252 0.85 10.04 -21.66
C GLN A 252 1.20 9.46 -20.27
N ALA A 253 0.43 8.47 -19.81
CA ALA A 253 0.75 7.69 -18.61
C ALA A 253 2.11 6.97 -18.71
N LEU A 254 2.44 6.39 -19.87
CA LEU A 254 3.73 5.75 -20.13
C LEU A 254 4.90 6.75 -20.01
N LEU A 255 4.78 7.93 -20.60
CA LEU A 255 5.79 8.98 -20.49
C LEU A 255 5.97 9.50 -19.06
N ALA A 256 4.87 9.61 -18.30
CA ALA A 256 4.94 9.96 -16.89
C ALA A 256 5.68 8.87 -16.09
N GLY A 257 5.34 7.60 -16.29
CA GLY A 257 5.98 6.47 -15.62
C GLY A 257 7.50 6.37 -15.86
N LEU A 258 7.99 6.73 -17.05
CA LEU A 258 9.43 6.76 -17.34
C LEU A 258 10.23 7.73 -16.47
N ASN A 259 9.60 8.81 -16.02
CA ASN A 259 10.23 9.88 -15.26
C ASN A 259 9.79 9.91 -13.79
N ALA A 260 8.93 8.98 -13.37
CA ALA A 260 8.40 8.92 -12.03
C ALA A 260 9.51 8.62 -11.01
N THR A 261 9.38 9.18 -9.80
CA THR A 261 10.29 9.01 -8.67
C THR A 261 9.52 9.16 -7.36
N LEU A 262 9.96 8.49 -6.29
CA LEU A 262 9.37 8.59 -4.94
C LEU A 262 10.13 9.56 -4.03
N SER A 263 11.21 10.21 -4.49
CA SER A 263 12.08 10.97 -3.59
C SER A 263 11.34 12.10 -2.86
N SER A 264 10.38 12.78 -3.52
CA SER A 264 9.55 13.81 -2.88
C SER A 264 8.64 13.23 -1.80
N GLN A 265 8.01 12.09 -2.06
CA GLN A 265 7.09 11.41 -1.15
C GLN A 265 7.85 10.82 0.04
N ILE A 266 8.99 10.17 -0.19
CA ILE A 266 9.88 9.67 0.87
C ILE A 266 10.35 10.83 1.75
N SER A 267 10.80 11.94 1.14
CA SER A 267 11.24 13.10 1.91
C SER A 267 10.09 13.74 2.69
N ALA A 268 8.91 13.87 2.10
CA ALA A 268 7.73 14.42 2.76
C ALA A 268 7.27 13.53 3.92
N TYR A 269 7.32 12.20 3.72
CA TYR A 269 6.90 11.24 4.74
C TYR A 269 7.82 11.34 5.95
N LYS A 270 9.14 11.22 5.72
CA LYS A 270 10.17 11.36 6.76
C LYS A 270 10.02 12.61 7.61
N CYS A 271 9.65 13.71 6.97
CA CYS A 271 9.61 15.01 7.62
C CYS A 271 8.30 15.30 8.35
N GLY A 272 7.32 14.38 8.29
CA GLY A 272 6.16 14.39 9.18
C GLY A 272 5.18 15.56 8.98
N SER A 273 5.25 16.26 7.84
CA SER A 273 4.36 17.38 7.53
C SER A 273 3.22 16.90 6.65
N ILE A 274 2.00 16.88 7.20
CA ILE A 274 0.76 16.52 6.47
C ILE A 274 0.61 17.38 5.21
N GLU A 275 0.76 18.70 5.33
CA GLU A 275 0.63 19.62 4.18
C GLU A 275 1.65 19.31 3.08
N THR A 276 2.88 18.95 3.47
CA THR A 276 3.93 18.56 2.52
C THR A 276 3.62 17.24 1.86
N MET A 277 3.03 16.29 2.59
CA MET A 277 2.62 15.00 2.05
C MET A 277 1.46 15.11 1.07
N GLU A 278 0.41 15.85 1.43
CA GLU A 278 -0.71 16.13 0.51
C GLU A 278 -0.21 16.79 -0.77
N SER A 279 0.72 17.76 -0.64
CA SER A 279 1.36 18.41 -1.79
C SER A 279 2.26 17.47 -2.59
N ALA A 280 2.95 16.52 -1.94
CA ALA A 280 3.83 15.57 -2.60
C ALA A 280 3.06 14.47 -3.36
N PHE A 281 1.81 14.23 -2.97
CA PHE A 281 0.92 13.34 -3.70
C PHE A 281 0.07 14.05 -4.76
N ASP A 282 0.03 15.39 -4.74
CA ASP A 282 -0.72 16.29 -5.65
C ASP A 282 -1.93 15.62 -6.30
N VAL A 283 -2.77 15.02 -5.45
CA VAL A 283 -3.69 13.95 -5.84
C VAL A 283 -4.72 14.47 -6.85
N GLU A 284 -5.09 15.75 -6.75
CA GLU A 284 -5.99 16.42 -7.69
C GLU A 284 -5.40 16.57 -9.10
N SER A 285 -4.09 16.82 -9.22
CA SER A 285 -3.42 16.88 -10.51
C SER A 285 -3.06 15.50 -11.04
N GLU A 286 -2.80 14.54 -10.14
CA GLU A 286 -2.34 13.20 -10.45
C GLU A 286 -3.45 12.19 -10.79
N LEU A 287 -4.61 12.24 -10.14
CA LEU A 287 -5.77 11.39 -10.47
C LEU A 287 -6.59 11.97 -11.64
N GLY A 288 -6.27 13.19 -12.06
CA GLY A 288 -7.11 13.99 -12.95
C GLY A 288 -8.49 14.21 -12.35
N ASN A 289 -9.37 14.92 -13.04
CA ASN A 289 -10.78 15.02 -12.63
C ASN A 289 -11.55 13.67 -12.77
N ASN A 290 -10.88 12.52 -12.71
CA ASN A 290 -11.51 11.21 -12.75
C ASN A 290 -12.06 10.85 -11.35
N THR A 291 -13.12 11.57 -10.99
CA THR A 291 -13.87 11.40 -9.74
C THR A 291 -14.34 9.96 -9.50
N GLU A 292 -14.49 9.14 -10.54
CA GLU A 292 -14.92 7.74 -10.40
C GLU A 292 -13.78 6.85 -9.89
N PHE A 293 -12.58 6.95 -10.46
CA PHE A 293 -11.42 6.18 -9.98
C PHE A 293 -11.02 6.62 -8.57
N GLU A 294 -11.00 7.91 -8.29
CA GLU A 294 -10.73 8.43 -6.94
C GLU A 294 -11.76 7.92 -5.91
N MET A 295 -13.04 7.91 -6.30
CA MET A 295 -14.11 7.38 -5.45
C MET A 295 -13.96 5.87 -5.21
N GLN A 296 -13.51 5.09 -6.20
CA GLN A 296 -13.26 3.67 -6.02
C GLN A 296 -11.99 3.39 -5.21
N LEU A 297 -10.93 4.17 -5.44
CA LEU A 297 -9.62 4.02 -4.83
C LEU A 297 -9.61 4.41 -3.35
N LEU A 298 -10.34 5.46 -2.99
CA LEU A 298 -10.35 5.99 -1.62
C LEU A 298 -11.77 6.08 -1.06
N GLY A 299 -12.72 6.67 -1.78
CA GLY A 299 -14.05 6.97 -1.22
C GLY A 299 -14.81 5.77 -0.66
N ASN A 300 -15.11 4.78 -1.51
CA ASN A 300 -15.89 3.58 -1.13
C ASN A 300 -15.11 2.71 -0.13
N ARG A 301 -13.79 2.66 -0.30
CA ARG A 301 -12.85 1.93 0.57
C ARG A 301 -12.82 2.51 1.97
N ASN A 302 -12.71 3.83 2.08
CA ASN A 302 -12.75 4.53 3.36
C ASN A 302 -14.08 4.38 4.08
N GLU A 303 -15.22 4.35 3.37
CA GLU A 303 -16.53 4.08 3.98
C GLU A 303 -16.58 2.68 4.61
N GLN A 304 -16.11 1.67 3.87
CA GLN A 304 -16.00 0.30 4.36
C GLN A 304 -15.08 0.22 5.58
N MET A 305 -13.87 0.78 5.47
CA MET A 305 -12.88 0.77 6.54
C MET A 305 -13.35 1.54 7.78
N ALA A 306 -13.97 2.71 7.63
CA ALA A 306 -14.50 3.48 8.74
C ALA A 306 -15.60 2.72 9.50
N SER A 307 -16.50 2.05 8.78
CA SER A 307 -17.52 1.17 9.38
C SER A 307 -16.86 0.02 10.14
N ALA A 308 -15.88 -0.66 9.54
CA ALA A 308 -15.18 -1.78 10.18
C ALA A 308 -14.42 -1.33 11.43
N ILE A 309 -13.70 -0.20 11.37
CA ILE A 309 -13.01 0.41 12.51
C ILE A 309 -14.00 0.71 13.64
N ALA A 310 -15.13 1.36 13.34
CA ALA A 310 -16.14 1.68 14.34
C ALA A 310 -16.73 0.42 14.99
N ASP A 311 -17.02 -0.63 14.21
CA ASP A 311 -17.51 -1.91 14.74
C ASP A 311 -16.48 -2.57 15.67
N ILE A 312 -15.21 -2.59 15.26
CA ILE A 312 -14.09 -3.13 16.07
C ILE A 312 -13.99 -2.38 17.40
N LEU A 313 -13.94 -1.05 17.35
CA LEU A 313 -13.83 -0.19 18.54
C LEU A 313 -15.03 -0.33 19.49
N ASN A 314 -16.23 -0.56 18.97
CA ASN A 314 -17.44 -0.76 19.77
C ASN A 314 -17.53 -2.17 20.37
N SER A 315 -16.89 -3.17 19.75
CA SER A 315 -16.97 -4.57 20.16
C SER A 315 -15.98 -4.95 21.27
N SER A 316 -14.93 -4.15 21.48
CA SER A 316 -13.83 -4.44 22.39
C SER A 316 -13.60 -3.30 23.39
N ASN A 317 -13.16 -3.65 24.59
CA ASN A 317 -12.67 -2.65 25.56
C ASN A 317 -11.16 -2.38 25.42
N ASN A 318 -10.46 -3.23 24.67
CA ASN A 318 -9.02 -3.12 24.42
C ASN A 318 -8.77 -2.14 23.27
N LYS A 319 -7.58 -1.54 23.25
CA LYS A 319 -7.15 -0.70 22.13
C LYS A 319 -6.84 -1.58 20.92
N ALA A 320 -7.22 -1.09 19.75
CA ALA A 320 -6.87 -1.66 18.46
C ALA A 320 -5.93 -0.69 17.70
N PHE A 321 -5.09 -1.25 16.83
CA PHE A 321 -4.18 -0.51 15.97
C PHE A 321 -4.60 -0.69 14.51
N PHE A 322 -4.74 0.39 13.75
CA PHE A 322 -5.15 0.36 12.34
C PHE A 322 -4.04 0.95 11.47
N ALA A 323 -3.47 0.15 10.58
CA ALA A 323 -2.36 0.49 9.71
C ALA A 323 -2.81 0.46 8.24
N VAL A 324 -3.17 1.63 7.71
CA VAL A 324 -3.65 1.77 6.32
C VAL A 324 -2.92 2.91 5.63
N GLY A 325 -2.89 2.90 4.31
CA GLY A 325 -2.18 3.89 3.51
C GLY A 325 -2.47 5.32 3.95
N PHE A 326 -1.43 6.16 3.98
CA PHE A 326 -1.49 7.54 4.48
C PHE A 326 -2.67 8.33 3.89
N LEU A 327 -2.95 8.18 2.60
CA LEU A 327 -4.01 8.91 1.92
C LEU A 327 -5.42 8.51 2.40
N HIS A 328 -5.63 7.30 2.90
CA HIS A 328 -6.91 6.91 3.49
C HIS A 328 -7.27 7.76 4.70
N TRP A 329 -6.28 8.22 5.47
CA TRP A 329 -6.52 9.00 6.69
C TRP A 329 -6.96 10.43 6.44
N LEU A 330 -6.41 11.08 5.40
CA LEU A 330 -6.46 12.54 5.27
C LEU A 330 -7.01 13.04 3.93
N HIS A 331 -6.99 12.23 2.87
CA HIS A 331 -7.35 12.70 1.54
C HIS A 331 -8.86 12.79 1.32
N GLY A 332 -9.33 13.99 1.00
CA GLY A 332 -10.70 14.26 0.56
C GLY A 332 -11.77 14.22 1.67
N ASP A 333 -13.01 14.55 1.29
CA ASP A 333 -14.14 14.61 2.21
C ASP A 333 -14.47 13.25 2.83
N LYS A 334 -14.21 12.16 2.11
CA LYS A 334 -14.39 10.78 2.57
C LYS A 334 -13.13 10.19 3.21
N SER A 335 -12.21 11.01 3.74
CA SER A 335 -11.07 10.51 4.51
C SER A 335 -11.54 9.82 5.80
N LEU A 336 -10.75 8.87 6.34
CA LEU A 336 -11.05 8.21 7.60
C LEU A 336 -11.15 9.20 8.77
N ASN A 337 -10.36 10.27 8.77
CA ASN A 337 -10.48 11.34 9.78
C ASN A 337 -11.88 11.95 9.82
N ASN A 338 -12.48 12.20 8.64
CA ASN A 338 -13.81 12.77 8.56
C ASN A 338 -14.89 11.73 8.86
N LEU A 339 -14.79 10.53 8.27
CA LEU A 339 -15.80 9.49 8.43
C LEU A 339 -15.87 8.98 9.88
N LEU A 340 -14.74 8.80 10.57
CA LEU A 340 -14.74 8.37 11.97
C LEU A 340 -15.36 9.40 12.92
N ASN A 341 -15.32 10.69 12.56
CA ASN A 341 -16.03 11.73 13.29
C ASN A 341 -17.55 11.55 13.24
N ASP A 342 -18.10 11.05 12.13
CA ASP A 342 -19.52 10.70 12.03
C ASP A 342 -19.89 9.49 12.91
N TYR A 343 -18.94 8.60 13.18
CA TYR A 343 -19.07 7.50 14.13
C TYR A 343 -18.81 7.90 15.59
N GLY A 344 -18.52 9.17 15.87
CA GLY A 344 -18.28 9.66 17.23
C GLY A 344 -16.84 9.49 17.71
N TYR A 345 -15.86 9.40 16.80
CA TYR A 345 -14.44 9.35 17.14
C TYR A 345 -13.67 10.55 16.56
N SER A 346 -12.63 11.01 17.24
CA SER A 346 -11.71 12.02 16.73
C SER A 346 -10.28 11.50 16.71
N LEU A 347 -9.46 12.10 15.86
CA LEU A 347 -8.04 11.76 15.73
C LEU A 347 -7.15 12.83 16.37
N GLU A 348 -6.18 12.41 17.17
CA GLU A 348 -5.13 13.26 17.73
C GLU A 348 -3.76 12.78 17.27
N LEU A 349 -3.03 13.59 16.50
CA LEU A 349 -1.68 13.24 16.02
C LEU A 349 -0.70 13.11 17.20
N VAL A 350 0.09 12.03 17.20
CA VAL A 350 1.02 11.68 18.26
C VAL A 350 2.46 11.73 17.74
N PRO A 351 3.19 12.82 18.00
CA PRO A 351 4.56 12.94 17.51
C PRO A 351 5.55 12.03 18.23
N ASN A 352 5.26 11.67 19.48
CA ASN A 352 6.08 10.78 20.29
C ASN A 352 5.14 9.97 21.17
N TYR A 353 5.17 8.64 21.04
CA TYR A 353 4.42 7.72 21.89
C TYR A 353 5.39 6.78 22.57
N GLY A 354 5.75 7.07 23.81
CA GLY A 354 6.80 6.33 24.50
C GLY A 354 6.29 5.09 25.24
N PRO A 355 7.20 4.21 25.69
CA PRO A 355 6.87 3.13 26.62
C PRO A 355 6.24 3.64 27.94
N ASP A 356 6.53 4.87 28.33
CA ASP A 356 5.94 5.51 29.52
C ASP A 356 4.47 5.94 29.29
N ASP A 357 4.05 6.08 28.03
CA ASP A 357 2.68 6.41 27.64
C ASP A 357 1.83 5.15 27.35
N ALA A 358 2.49 4.02 27.08
CA ALA A 358 1.87 2.74 26.77
C ALA A 358 1.43 2.01 28.04
N GLU A 359 0.22 1.46 28.04
CA GLU A 359 -0.12 0.41 29.00
C GLU A 359 0.52 -0.86 28.44
N ASP A 360 1.55 -1.41 29.09
CA ASP A 360 2.20 -2.65 28.61
C ASP A 360 1.20 -3.82 28.73
N ILE A 361 0.44 -4.06 27.65
CA ILE A 361 -0.57 -5.10 27.61
C ILE A 361 0.13 -6.43 27.31
N SER A 362 0.03 -7.38 28.25
CA SER A 362 0.65 -8.69 28.06
C SER A 362 -0.09 -9.52 27.00
N ASN A 363 0.62 -10.45 26.37
CA ASN A 363 0.01 -11.39 25.42
C ASN A 363 -1.17 -12.16 26.04
N GLU A 364 -1.02 -12.54 27.32
CA GLU A 364 -2.06 -13.23 28.08
C GLU A 364 -3.29 -12.35 28.31
N GLN A 365 -3.12 -11.03 28.46
CA GLN A 365 -4.25 -10.11 28.57
C GLN A 365 -4.99 -9.92 27.23
N CYS A 366 -4.28 -10.08 26.11
CA CYS A 366 -4.87 -10.08 24.78
C CYS A 366 -5.35 -11.46 24.31
N GLY A 367 -5.24 -12.51 25.13
CA GLY A 367 -5.68 -13.86 24.76
C GLY A 367 -4.92 -14.48 23.59
N VAL A 368 -3.64 -14.09 23.38
CA VAL A 368 -2.80 -14.58 22.28
C VAL A 368 -1.54 -15.26 22.77
N THR A 369 -1.03 -16.20 21.97
CA THR A 369 0.29 -16.81 22.14
C THR A 369 1.15 -16.68 20.89
N PHE A 370 2.44 -16.42 21.08
CA PHE A 370 3.39 -16.33 19.95
C PHE A 370 3.82 -17.73 19.51
N ASN A 371 3.42 -18.14 18.31
CA ASN A 371 3.87 -19.38 17.71
C ASN A 371 5.27 -19.20 17.10
N ARG A 372 6.28 -19.75 17.77
CA ARG A 372 7.69 -19.64 17.34
C ARG A 372 7.99 -20.33 16.00
N THR A 373 7.13 -21.25 15.55
CA THR A 373 7.34 -22.00 14.30
C THR A 373 6.90 -21.17 13.10
N SER A 374 5.70 -20.59 13.18
CA SER A 374 5.15 -19.72 12.13
C SER A 374 5.65 -18.28 12.26
N GLY A 375 6.11 -17.87 13.44
CA GLY A 375 6.55 -16.51 13.72
C GLY A 375 5.40 -15.51 13.86
N VAL A 376 4.17 -15.99 14.11
CA VAL A 376 2.96 -15.16 14.24
C VAL A 376 2.28 -15.37 15.59
N PHE A 377 1.44 -14.42 15.99
CA PHE A 377 0.55 -14.56 17.15
C PHE A 377 -0.71 -15.31 16.76
N GLU A 378 -1.13 -16.25 17.60
CA GLU A 378 -2.33 -17.08 17.43
C GLU A 378 -3.26 -16.87 18.63
N LEU A 379 -4.58 -16.86 18.41
CA LEU A 379 -5.55 -16.84 19.51
C LEU A 379 -5.41 -18.11 20.35
N ASP A 380 -5.49 -17.98 21.66
CA ASP A 380 -5.49 -19.13 22.55
C ASP A 380 -6.75 -19.97 22.30
N GLU A 381 -6.57 -21.24 21.89
CA GLU A 381 -7.67 -22.15 21.54
C GLU A 381 -8.75 -22.27 22.62
N ALA A 382 -8.39 -22.03 23.89
CA ALA A 382 -9.29 -22.04 25.03
C ALA A 382 -10.31 -20.88 25.05
N GLU A 383 -9.99 -19.74 24.43
CA GLU A 383 -10.88 -18.57 24.32
C GLU A 383 -11.60 -18.49 22.96
N SER A 384 -11.10 -19.19 21.94
CA SER A 384 -11.70 -19.27 20.59
C SER A 384 -13.13 -19.87 20.53
N GLN A 385 -13.66 -20.39 21.64
CA GLN A 385 -15.06 -20.84 21.71
C GLN A 385 -16.08 -19.70 21.85
N GLY A 386 -15.62 -18.46 22.05
CA GLY A 386 -16.41 -17.26 21.76
C GLY A 386 -16.14 -16.83 20.32
N THR A 387 -17.14 -16.94 19.44
CA THR A 387 -17.05 -16.58 18.02
C THR A 387 -16.64 -15.12 17.82
N PHE A 388 -15.35 -14.84 17.70
CA PHE A 388 -14.87 -13.69 16.93
C PHE A 388 -15.02 -14.07 15.45
N SER A 389 -15.95 -13.40 14.77
CA SER A 389 -16.11 -13.58 13.33
C SER A 389 -14.93 -12.88 12.66
N THR A 390 -14.03 -13.64 12.05
CA THR A 390 -13.01 -13.09 11.13
C THR A 390 -13.61 -12.64 9.80
N THR A 391 -14.92 -12.82 9.62
CA THR A 391 -15.67 -12.18 8.54
C THR A 391 -15.82 -10.72 8.90
N VAL A 392 -15.27 -9.84 8.05
CA VAL A 392 -15.61 -8.42 8.04
C VAL A 392 -17.14 -8.33 8.06
N PRO A 393 -17.75 -7.53 8.96
CA PRO A 393 -19.18 -7.33 8.96
C PRO A 393 -19.63 -6.90 7.56
N ASN A 394 -20.46 -7.71 6.91
CA ASN A 394 -20.90 -7.46 5.54
C ASN A 394 -21.68 -6.12 5.52
N ALA A 395 -21.07 -5.07 4.96
CA ALA A 395 -21.48 -3.67 5.07
C ALA A 395 -22.82 -3.31 4.36
N ASN A 396 -23.65 -4.30 4.02
CA ASN A 396 -24.98 -4.08 3.44
C ASN A 396 -26.04 -3.61 4.46
N THR A 397 -25.63 -3.11 5.64
CA THR A 397 -26.54 -2.53 6.61
C THR A 397 -26.92 -1.13 6.16
N THR A 398 -28.08 -1.02 5.51
CA THR A 398 -28.66 0.26 5.11
C THR A 398 -28.82 1.16 6.35
N ILE A 399 -28.06 2.26 6.39
CA ILE A 399 -28.26 3.32 7.38
C ILE A 399 -29.65 3.92 7.10
N THR A 400 -30.63 3.55 7.91
CA THR A 400 -31.94 4.22 7.91
C THR A 400 -31.75 5.63 8.45
N GLU A 401 -31.73 6.63 7.58
CA GLU A 401 -31.92 8.03 7.94
C GLU A 401 -33.23 8.18 8.73
N GLY A 402 -33.11 8.50 10.01
CA GLY A 402 -34.24 8.89 10.84
C GLY A 402 -34.70 10.30 10.44
N THR A 403 -35.68 10.39 9.55
CA THR A 403 -36.41 11.64 9.30
C THR A 403 -37.67 11.67 10.17
N ASP A 404 -37.65 12.52 11.20
CA ASP A 404 -38.84 12.87 12.00
C ASP A 404 -39.26 14.32 11.70
N VAL A 405 -40.29 14.44 10.86
CA VAL A 405 -41.48 15.31 10.92
C VAL A 405 -41.36 16.79 11.35
N SER A 406 -41.77 17.66 10.39
CA SER A 406 -42.79 18.75 10.46
C SER A 406 -42.34 20.16 10.08
N GLY A 407 -43.06 20.76 9.13
CA GLY A 407 -43.08 22.20 8.91
C GLY A 407 -43.64 22.62 7.54
N ASP A 408 -44.98 22.69 7.44
CA ASP A 408 -45.72 23.33 6.35
C ASP A 408 -45.27 24.79 6.08
N SER A 409 -45.16 25.19 4.82
CA SER A 409 -46.03 26.23 4.23
C SER A 409 -45.76 26.47 2.74
N GLU A 410 -46.87 26.59 2.03
CA GLU A 410 -47.06 26.97 0.63
C GLU A 410 -46.48 28.36 0.33
N GLU A 411 -45.95 28.57 -0.89
CA GLU A 411 -46.43 29.65 -1.76
C GLU A 411 -45.87 29.53 -3.20
N ASP A 412 -46.73 29.96 -4.12
CA ASP A 412 -46.68 29.86 -5.57
C ASP A 412 -45.54 30.63 -6.26
N SER A 413 -45.13 30.16 -7.45
CA SER A 413 -45.24 30.99 -8.66
C SER A 413 -44.91 30.24 -9.95
N GLU A 414 -45.82 30.42 -10.92
CA GLU A 414 -45.80 29.91 -12.28
C GLU A 414 -44.82 30.64 -13.23
N ASN A 415 -44.63 29.99 -14.40
CA ASN A 415 -44.26 30.53 -15.72
C ASN A 415 -42.75 30.75 -15.95
N VAL A 416 -42.12 30.24 -17.03
CA VAL A 416 -42.42 30.51 -18.46
C VAL A 416 -41.79 29.45 -19.39
N LEU A 417 -42.50 29.13 -20.49
CA LEU A 417 -42.08 28.34 -21.65
C LEU A 417 -40.93 28.98 -22.47
N ASN A 418 -40.05 28.17 -23.09
CA ASN A 418 -40.08 27.79 -24.54
C ASN A 418 -38.70 27.43 -25.15
N SER A 419 -38.77 26.39 -26.01
CA SER A 419 -38.07 26.16 -27.30
C SER A 419 -36.53 26.03 -27.31
N ALA A 420 -36.04 24.82 -27.62
CA ALA A 420 -35.46 24.41 -28.93
C ALA A 420 -33.93 24.58 -28.86
N ASP A 421 -33.05 23.68 -29.30
CA ASP A 421 -32.91 22.92 -30.54
C ASP A 421 -31.64 22.07 -30.24
N GLY A 422 -31.60 20.75 -30.41
CA GLY A 422 -30.91 20.16 -31.56
C GLY A 422 -29.39 20.37 -31.56
N THR A 423 -28.63 19.40 -31.03
CA THR A 423 -27.48 18.73 -31.71
C THR A 423 -26.96 17.59 -30.83
N ASN A 424 -26.94 16.39 -31.40
CA ASN A 424 -26.14 15.27 -30.94
C ASN A 424 -24.67 15.63 -31.11
N ASP A 425 -23.90 15.62 -30.04
CA ASP A 425 -22.45 15.39 -30.10
C ASP A 425 -22.15 14.14 -29.28
N GLU A 426 -22.09 13.02 -30.00
CA GLU A 426 -21.36 11.82 -29.61
C GLU A 426 -19.86 12.17 -29.69
N ASP A 427 -19.28 12.67 -28.60
CA ASP A 427 -17.83 12.66 -28.38
C ASP A 427 -17.54 12.91 -26.90
N ASN A 428 -17.76 11.89 -26.08
CA ASN A 428 -17.41 11.94 -24.65
C ASN A 428 -16.50 10.77 -24.22
N SER A 429 -15.89 10.05 -25.17
CA SER A 429 -15.01 8.91 -24.87
C SER A 429 -13.51 9.24 -24.85
N SER A 430 -13.11 10.50 -25.01
CA SER A 430 -11.68 10.89 -25.15
C SER A 430 -11.12 11.76 -24.03
N ASN A 431 -11.86 12.00 -22.93
CA ASN A 431 -11.39 12.78 -21.78
C ASN A 431 -11.03 11.92 -20.56
N MET A 432 -10.94 10.60 -20.72
CA MET A 432 -10.95 9.66 -19.59
C MET A 432 -9.59 9.42 -18.90
N PHE A 433 -8.46 9.81 -19.49
CA PHE A 433 -7.17 9.48 -18.88
C PHE A 433 -6.15 10.61 -19.05
N LYS A 434 -6.05 11.43 -18.00
CA LYS A 434 -4.89 12.25 -17.69
C LYS A 434 -4.57 12.00 -16.23
N MET A 435 -4.00 10.83 -15.96
CA MET A 435 -3.45 10.51 -14.65
C MET A 435 -1.94 10.53 -14.75
N THR A 436 -1.26 11.13 -13.77
CA THR A 436 0.16 10.89 -13.59
C THR A 436 0.34 9.66 -12.70
N PHE A 437 1.20 8.76 -13.15
CA PHE A 437 1.28 7.38 -12.69
C PHE A 437 1.95 7.23 -11.31
N THR A 438 2.57 8.29 -10.78
CA THR A 438 3.41 8.26 -9.58
C THR A 438 2.58 8.07 -8.31
N SER A 439 1.46 8.78 -8.15
CA SER A 439 0.60 8.65 -6.97
C SER A 439 -0.16 7.32 -6.92
N ILE A 440 -0.57 6.77 -8.06
CA ILE A 440 -1.30 5.50 -8.14
C ILE A 440 -0.44 4.33 -7.64
N LEU A 441 0.85 4.31 -8.00
CA LEU A 441 1.79 3.27 -7.55
C LEU A 441 2.07 3.32 -6.04
N CYS A 442 1.98 4.51 -5.44
CA CYS A 442 2.15 4.68 -3.99
C CYS A 442 0.91 4.36 -3.17
N ILE A 443 -0.30 4.46 -3.74
CA ILE A 443 -1.56 4.29 -3.00
C ILE A 443 -1.94 2.82 -2.82
N ILE A 444 -1.49 1.93 -3.73
CA ILE A 444 -2.15 0.61 -3.87
C ILE A 444 -1.31 -0.56 -3.38
N GLY A 445 -0.07 -0.35 -2.94
CA GLY A 445 0.59 -1.29 -2.03
C GLY A 445 0.56 -2.77 -2.33
N LEU A 446 0.52 -3.13 -3.62
CA LEU A 446 0.30 -4.52 -3.98
C LEU A 446 1.64 -5.17 -4.30
N TRP A 447 2.27 -5.63 -3.23
CA TRP A 447 3.29 -6.66 -3.26
C TRP A 447 2.62 -8.02 -3.14
N CYS A 448 2.66 -8.83 -4.20
CA CYS A 448 2.27 -10.22 -4.12
C CYS A 448 3.15 -11.11 -5.02
N PHE A 449 3.70 -12.14 -4.36
CA PHE A 449 4.33 -13.37 -4.87
C PHE A 449 5.86 -13.39 -5.10
N THR A 450 6.60 -13.59 -4.01
CA THR A 450 7.71 -14.57 -3.97
C THR A 450 7.71 -15.31 -2.62
N TYR A 451 7.00 -16.44 -2.54
CA TYR A 451 7.20 -17.48 -1.52
C TYR A 451 7.04 -18.86 -2.14
#